data_AF-A0A2S9GHH0-F1
#
_entry.id   AF-A0A2S9GHH0-F1
#
_cell.length_a   1.000
_cell.length_b   1.000
_cell.length_c   1.000
_cell.angle_alpha   90.00
_cell.angle_beta   90.00
_cell.angle_gamma   90.00
#
_symmetry.space_group_name_H-M   'P 1'
#
loop_
_entity.id
_entity.type
_entity.pdbx_description
1 polymer ?
#
loop_
_entity_poly.entity_id
_entity_poly.type
_entity_poly.pdbx_seq_one_letter_code
_entity_poly.pdbx_strand_id
1 'polypeptide(L)'
;AEMLFLGTLAGARALDMEDRFGNFDVGKEADFVVVDPPRVPALAGAISHGARSPDPEKAQEQVLFALLMGLREPAITEVYVQGRR
;
A
#
# COMPACT_ATOMS: atom_id res chain seq x y z
N ALA A 1 -4.10 -5.14 8.91
CA ALA A 1 -3.79 -4.09 7.89
C ALA A 1 -3.64 -2.66 8.46
N GLU A 2 -3.61 -2.49 9.78
CA GLU A 2 -3.79 -1.19 10.44
C GLU A 2 -2.74 -0.14 10.07
N MET A 3 -1.47 -0.53 9.90
CA MET A 3 -0.41 0.43 9.58
C MET A 3 -0.57 1.07 8.20
N LEU A 4 -1.08 0.33 7.19
CA LEU A 4 -1.38 0.91 5.88
C LEU A 4 -2.58 1.88 5.95
N PHE A 5 -3.58 1.54 6.77
CA PHE A 5 -4.69 2.45 7.04
C PHE A 5 -4.21 3.75 7.72
N LEU A 6 -3.32 3.65 8.71
CA LEU A 6 -2.71 4.80 9.38
C LEU A 6 -1.92 5.69 8.39
N GLY A 7 -1.17 5.08 7.48
CA GLY A 7 -0.40 5.81 6.47
C GLY A 7 -1.21 6.37 5.30
N THR A 8 -2.53 6.14 5.25
CA THR A 8 -3.41 6.56 4.14
C THR A 8 -4.68 7.23 4.67
N LEU A 9 -5.80 6.52 4.72
CA LEU A 9 -7.11 7.07 5.06
C LEU A 9 -7.15 7.65 6.49
N ALA A 10 -6.51 7.02 7.47
CA ALA A 10 -6.49 7.58 8.82
C ALA A 10 -5.67 8.87 8.90
N GLY A 11 -4.59 8.97 8.13
CA GLY A 11 -3.82 10.20 7.98
C GLY A 11 -4.64 11.31 7.34
N ALA A 12 -5.42 11.00 6.29
CA ALA A 12 -6.34 11.95 5.67
C ALA A 12 -7.41 12.44 6.65
N ARG A 13 -8.00 11.54 7.45
CA ARG A 13 -8.95 11.90 8.53
C ARG A 13 -8.34 12.80 9.59
N ALA A 14 -7.10 12.52 9.99
CA ALA A 14 -6.40 13.35 10.96
C ALA A 14 -6.15 14.78 10.46
N LEU A 15 -6.19 14.98 9.13
CA LEU A 15 -6.03 16.27 8.46
C LEU A 15 -7.37 16.90 8.03
N ASP A 16 -8.52 16.28 8.32
CA ASP A 16 -9.85 16.70 7.83
C ASP A 16 -9.90 16.77 6.29
N MET A 17 -9.26 15.79 5.63
CA MET A 17 -9.08 15.71 4.18
C MET A 17 -9.52 14.37 3.59
N GLU A 18 -10.21 13.51 4.37
CA GLU A 18 -10.65 12.20 3.92
C GLU A 18 -11.62 12.26 2.75
N ASP A 19 -12.37 13.36 2.59
CA ASP A 19 -13.26 13.58 1.44
C ASP A 19 -12.47 13.89 0.15
N ARG A 20 -11.18 14.18 0.26
CA ARG A 20 -10.30 14.51 -0.87
C ARG A 20 -9.35 13.39 -1.23
N PHE A 21 -8.71 12.72 -0.26
CA PHE A 21 -7.72 11.67 -0.55
C PHE A 21 -7.65 10.60 0.55
N GLY A 22 -6.78 9.61 0.36
CA GLY A 22 -6.47 8.56 1.34
C GLY A 22 -7.07 7.18 1.04
N ASN A 23 -7.93 7.06 0.04
CA ASN A 23 -8.36 5.78 -0.55
C ASN A 23 -8.82 5.99 -2.01
N PHE A 24 -9.35 4.93 -2.63
CA PHE A 24 -9.77 4.93 -4.04
C PHE A 24 -11.28 5.08 -4.25
N ASP A 25 -12.00 5.70 -3.32
CA ASP A 25 -13.44 5.93 -3.48
C ASP A 25 -13.72 6.94 -4.61
N VAL A 26 -14.85 6.76 -5.31
CA VAL A 26 -15.27 7.65 -6.40
C VAL A 26 -15.46 9.08 -5.88
N GLY A 27 -14.91 10.06 -6.61
CA GLY A 27 -15.00 11.48 -6.27
C GLY A 27 -13.78 12.05 -5.55
N LYS A 28 -12.86 11.20 -5.09
CA LYS A 28 -11.59 11.62 -4.49
C LYS A 28 -10.51 11.91 -5.53
N GLU A 29 -9.53 12.70 -5.13
CA GLU A 29 -8.33 12.99 -5.89
C GLU A 29 -7.54 11.68 -6.13
N ALA A 30 -7.06 11.51 -7.36
CA ALA A 30 -6.32 10.31 -7.77
C ALA A 30 -4.84 10.44 -7.37
N ASP A 31 -4.59 10.43 -6.06
CA ASP A 31 -3.27 10.47 -5.45
C ASP A 31 -2.86 9.06 -5.02
N PHE A 32 -1.84 8.48 -5.67
CA PHE A 32 -1.40 7.12 -5.39
C PHE A 32 0.05 6.87 -5.80
N VAL A 33 0.60 5.76 -5.29
CA VAL A 33 1.91 5.26 -5.68
C VAL A 33 1.76 3.90 -6.37
N VAL A 34 2.57 3.67 -7.39
CA VAL A 34 2.69 2.36 -8.05
C VAL A 34 3.87 1.63 -7.43
N VAL A 35 3.60 0.45 -6.88
CA VAL A 35 4.63 -0.41 -6.28
C VAL A 35 4.91 -1.59 -7.21
N ASP A 36 6.18 -1.78 -7.56
CA ASP A 36 6.74 -2.87 -8.38
C ASP A 36 7.67 -3.75 -7.52
N PRO A 37 7.12 -4.78 -6.83
CA PRO A 37 7.90 -5.65 -5.95
C PRO A 37 9.15 -6.28 -6.59
N PRO A 38 9.13 -6.75 -7.87
CA PRO A 38 10.32 -7.25 -8.56
C PRO A 38 11.58 -6.37 -8.49
N ARG A 39 11.45 -5.04 -8.37
CA ARG A 39 12.60 -4.12 -8.25
C ARG A 39 13.37 -4.26 -6.95
N VAL A 40 12.77 -4.92 -5.96
CA VAL A 40 13.39 -5.22 -4.67
C VAL A 40 13.27 -6.73 -4.46
N PRO A 41 14.29 -7.54 -4.85
CA PRO A 41 14.20 -9.00 -4.83
C PRO A 41 13.76 -9.59 -3.47
N ALA A 42 14.19 -8.96 -2.37
CA ALA A 42 13.75 -9.35 -1.03
C ALA A 42 12.24 -9.15 -0.80
N LEU A 43 11.67 -8.04 -1.29
CA LEU A 43 10.23 -7.77 -1.21
C LEU A 43 9.45 -8.73 -2.11
N ALA A 44 9.89 -8.94 -3.36
CA ALA A 44 9.29 -9.92 -4.26
C ALA A 44 9.27 -11.32 -3.64
N GLY A 45 10.40 -11.75 -3.07
CA GLY A 45 10.51 -13.02 -2.34
C GLY A 45 9.54 -13.11 -1.16
N ALA A 46 9.47 -12.06 -0.33
CA ALA A 46 8.58 -12.01 0.82
C ALA A 46 7.09 -12.08 0.45
N ILE A 47 6.68 -11.44 -0.66
CA ILE A 47 5.30 -11.46 -1.15
C ILE A 47 4.96 -12.82 -1.75
N SER A 48 5.79 -13.33 -2.67
CA SER A 48 5.48 -14.53 -3.47
C SER A 48 5.76 -15.86 -2.75
N HIS A 49 6.73 -15.92 -1.85
CA HIS A 49 7.20 -17.17 -1.23
C HIS A 49 7.15 -17.14 0.31
N GLY A 50 6.67 -16.05 0.91
CA GLY A 50 6.54 -15.98 2.36
C GLY A 50 5.55 -17.02 2.88
N ALA A 51 5.83 -17.61 4.04
CA ALA A 51 4.90 -18.51 4.70
C ALA A 51 3.55 -17.81 4.94
N ARG A 52 2.45 -18.53 4.68
CA ARG A 52 1.08 -18.04 4.84
C ARG A 52 0.27 -18.96 5.72
N SER A 53 -0.66 -18.38 6.46
CA SER A 53 -1.72 -19.12 7.15
C SER A 53 -2.67 -19.78 6.13
N PRO A 54 -3.27 -20.94 6.44
CA PRO A 54 -4.40 -21.46 5.66
C PRO A 54 -5.67 -20.62 5.82
N ASP A 55 -5.75 -19.80 6.86
CA ASP A 55 -6.82 -18.80 7.04
C ASP A 55 -6.62 -17.63 6.05
N PRO A 56 -7.58 -17.37 5.14
CA PRO A 56 -7.44 -16.35 4.10
C PRO A 56 -7.29 -14.92 4.66
N GLU A 57 -7.98 -14.58 5.74
CA GLU A 57 -7.90 -13.23 6.32
C GLU A 57 -6.48 -12.99 6.86
N LYS A 58 -5.99 -13.93 7.66
CA LYS A 58 -4.63 -13.89 8.19
C LYS A 58 -3.56 -13.93 7.10
N ALA A 59 -3.77 -14.71 6.03
CA ALA A 59 -2.87 -14.75 4.89
C ALA A 59 -2.79 -13.38 4.19
N GLN A 60 -3.93 -12.71 4.00
CA GLN A 60 -3.97 -11.36 3.44
C GLN A 60 -3.22 -10.36 4.33
N GLU A 61 -3.42 -10.41 5.65
CA GLU A 61 -2.68 -9.55 6.57
C GLU A 61 -1.16 -9.77 6.52
N GLN A 62 -0.73 -11.02 6.39
CA GLN A 62 0.68 -11.36 6.24
C GLN A 62 1.28 -10.81 4.94
N VAL A 63 0.52 -10.79 3.84
CA VAL A 63 0.94 -10.14 2.59
C VAL A 63 1.08 -8.63 2.77
N LEU A 64 0.09 -7.98 3.40
CA LEU A 64 0.13 -6.53 3.65
C LEU A 64 1.27 -6.14 4.60
N PHE A 65 1.55 -6.97 5.60
CA PHE A 65 2.70 -6.80 6.48
C PHE A 65 4.02 -6.92 5.72
N ALA A 66 4.18 -7.97 4.90
CA ALA A 66 5.37 -8.16 4.09
C ALA A 66 5.59 -7.00 3.11
N LEU A 67 4.52 -6.51 2.49
CA LEU A 67 4.54 -5.33 1.64
C LEU A 67 5.08 -4.12 2.40
N LEU A 68 4.45 -3.75 3.52
CA LEU A 68 4.82 -2.56 4.27
C LEU A 68 6.26 -2.62 4.82
N MET A 69 6.66 -3.75 5.40
CA MET A 69 7.99 -3.90 6.00
C MET A 69 9.10 -4.03 4.95
N GLY A 70 8.78 -4.63 3.80
CA GLY A 70 9.71 -4.83 2.70
C GLY A 70 9.80 -3.67 1.72
N LEU A 71 8.86 -2.72 1.74
CA LEU A 71 8.84 -1.59 0.82
C LEU A 71 10.12 -0.76 0.92
N ARG A 72 10.70 -0.44 -0.23
CA ARG A 72 11.86 0.45 -0.37
C ARG A 72 11.60 1.38 -1.56
N GLU A 73 12.28 2.52 -1.58
CA GLU A 73 12.17 3.51 -2.66
C GLU A 73 12.30 2.90 -4.06
N PRO A 74 13.21 1.96 -4.37
CA PRO A 74 13.31 1.39 -5.72
C PRO A 74 12.06 0.62 -6.17
N ALA A 75 11.20 0.18 -5.25
CA ALA A 75 9.93 -0.46 -5.59
C ALA A 75 8.84 0.55 -5.95
N ILE A 76 9.00 1.85 -5.65
CA ILE A 76 8.03 2.87 -6.05
C ILE A 76 8.41 3.35 -7.46
N THR A 77 7.66 2.92 -8.47
CA THR A 77 7.99 3.21 -9.88
C THR A 77 7.35 4.47 -10.40
N GLU A 78 6.19 4.82 -9.84
CA GLU A 78 5.39 5.96 -10.26
C GLU A 78 4.69 6.56 -9.04
N VAL A 79 4.58 7.88 -9.04
CA VAL A 79 3.80 8.64 -8.08
C VAL A 79 2.83 9.44 -8.90
N TYR A 80 1.55 9.36 -8.56
CA TYR A 80 0.49 10.12 -9.20
C TYR A 80 -0.06 11.13 -8.22
N VAL A 81 -0.21 12.37 -8.69
CA VAL A 81 -0.88 13.47 -8.00
C VAL A 81 -1.99 13.99 -8.91
N GLN A 82 -3.23 13.91 -8.45
CA GLN A 82 -4.43 14.26 -9.20
C GLN A 82 -4.50 13.55 -10.56
N GLY A 83 -4.10 12.27 -10.60
CA GLY A 83 -4.09 11.45 -11.80
C GLY A 83 -2.99 11.79 -12.80
N ARG A 84 -2.04 12.65 -12.43
CA ARG A 84 -0.86 12.98 -13.24
C ARG A 84 0.38 12.40 -12.61
N ARG A 85 1.25 11.83 -13.44
CA ARG A 85 2.55 11.31 -13.03
C ARG A 85 3.55 12.43 -12.77
#